data_AF-A0A921BD82-F1
#
_entry.id   AF-A0A921BD82-F1
#
_cell.length_a   1.000
_cell.length_b   1.000
_cell.length_c   1.000
_cell.angle_alpha   90.00
_cell.angle_beta   90.00
_cell.angle_gamma   90.00
#
_symmetry.space_group_name_H-M   'P 1'
#
loop_
_entity.id
_entity.type
_entity.pdbx_description
1 polymer ?
#
loop_
_entity_poly.entity_id
_entity_poly.type
_entity_poly.pdbx_seq_one_letter_code
_entity_poly.pdbx_strand_id
1 'polypeptide(L)' 'MSDLRDLYQEVILDHNKHPHNFGELADADRHADGFNPLCGDKLVVMSTRW' A
#
# COMPACT_ATOMS: atom_id res chain seq x y z
N MET A 1 11.25 21.13 -13.98
CA MET A 1 11.73 20.10 -13.02
C MET A 1 10.94 20.08 -11.70
N SER A 2 10.06 21.07 -11.41
CA SER A 2 9.14 21.03 -10.25
C SER A 2 7.90 20.16 -10.51
N ASP A 3 7.34 20.26 -11.72
CA ASP A 3 6.06 19.63 -12.10
C ASP A 3 5.96 18.13 -11.79
N LEU A 4 7.00 17.35 -12.12
CA LEU A 4 7.02 15.91 -11.78
C LEU A 4 7.04 15.65 -10.27
N ARG A 5 7.75 16.46 -9.48
CA ARG A 5 7.75 16.31 -8.02
C ARG A 5 6.40 16.66 -7.42
N ASP A 6 5.78 17.72 -7.92
CA ASP A 6 4.46 18.16 -7.49
C ASP A 6 3.41 17.08 -7.79
N LEU A 7 3.46 16.50 -9.00
CA LEU A 7 2.63 15.35 -9.38
C LEU A 7 2.86 14.12 -8.48
N TYR A 8 4.12 13.74 -8.20
CA TYR A 8 4.39 12.61 -7.31
C TYR A 8 3.86 12.84 -5.89
N GLN A 9 4.02 14.05 -5.36
CA GLN A 9 3.52 14.40 -4.04
C GLN A 9 2.00 14.30 -3.99
N GLU A 10 1.30 14.80 -5.00
CA GLU A 10 -0.16 14.70 -5.11
C GLU A 10 -0.62 13.23 -5.11
N VAL A 11 0.00 12.39 -5.94
CA VAL A 11 -0.35 10.97 -6.05
C VAL A 11 -0.11 10.23 -4.73
N ILE A 12 1.01 10.48 -4.05
CA ILE A 12 1.32 9.86 -2.76
C ILE A 12 0.29 10.27 -1.70
N LEU A 13 -0.05 11.56 -1.63
CA LEU A 13 -1.01 12.07 -0.67
C LEU A 13 -2.43 11.53 -0.93
N ASP A 14 -2.82 11.37 -2.19
CA ASP A 14 -4.12 10.79 -2.56
C ASP A 14 -4.21 9.32 -2.16
N HIS A 15 -3.20 8.49 -2.48
CA HIS A 15 -3.18 7.07 -2.10
C HIS A 15 -3.18 6.86 -0.58
N ASN A 16 -2.59 7.79 0.19
CA ASN A 16 -2.65 7.73 1.64
C ASN A 16 -4.07 7.99 2.18
N LYS A 17 -4.82 8.91 1.56
CA LYS A 17 -6.20 9.24 1.96
C LYS A 17 -7.22 8.24 1.44
N HIS A 18 -7.00 7.72 0.24
CA HIS A 18 -7.89 6.81 -0.47
C HIS A 18 -7.12 5.54 -0.85
N PRO A 19 -6.77 4.68 0.13
CA PRO A 19 -5.97 3.50 -0.13
C PRO A 19 -6.77 2.49 -0.97
N HIS A 20 -6.24 2.14 -2.12
CA HIS A 20 -6.84 1.11 -2.98
C HIS A 20 -6.55 -0.29 -2.42
N ASN A 21 -7.52 -1.20 -2.54
CA ASN A 21 -7.42 -2.57 -2.06
C ASN A 21 -7.09 -2.70 -0.57
N PHE A 22 -7.53 -1.73 0.25
CA PHE A 22 -7.34 -1.77 1.69
C PHE A 22 -8.39 -2.64 2.36
N GLY A 23 -7.94 -3.66 3.09
CA GLY A 23 -8.79 -4.60 3.81
C GLY A 23 -8.40 -6.04 3.53
N GLU A 24 -9.25 -6.97 3.99
CA GLU A 24 -9.09 -8.38 3.70
C GLU A 24 -9.55 -8.71 2.28
N LEU A 25 -8.80 -9.57 1.60
CA LEU A 25 -9.19 -10.14 0.31
C LEU A 25 -9.81 -11.52 0.55
N ALA A 26 -11.14 -11.64 0.36
CA ALA A 26 -11.91 -12.82 0.75
C ALA A 26 -11.39 -14.15 0.17
N ASP A 27 -10.95 -14.15 -1.09
CA ASP A 27 -10.50 -15.36 -1.79
C ASP A 27 -8.97 -15.48 -1.84
N ALA A 28 -8.24 -14.77 -0.98
CA ALA A 28 -6.78 -14.83 -0.96
C ALA A 28 -6.27 -16.26 -0.66
N ASP A 29 -5.40 -16.77 -1.52
CA ASP A 29 -4.74 -18.07 -1.35
C ASP A 29 -3.29 -17.94 -0.86
N ARG A 30 -2.78 -16.70 -0.76
CA ARG A 30 -1.45 -16.39 -0.24
C ARG A 30 -1.50 -15.16 0.66
N HIS A 31 -0.73 -15.23 1.74
CA HIS A 31 -0.62 -14.19 2.77
C HIS A 31 0.85 -13.97 3.14
N ALA A 32 1.23 -12.72 3.37
CA ALA A 32 2.54 -12.34 3.87
C ALA A 32 2.44 -11.15 4.82
N ASP A 33 3.10 -11.26 5.97
CA ASP A 33 3.22 -10.20 6.98
C ASP A 33 4.56 -9.49 6.88
N GLY A 34 4.54 -8.16 6.98
CA GLY A 34 5.72 -7.30 7.00
C GLY A 34 5.71 -6.39 8.21
N PHE A 35 6.87 -6.25 8.87
CA PHE A 35 7.05 -5.33 9.99
C PHE A 35 8.36 -4.55 9.86
N ASN A 36 8.27 -3.22 9.87
CA ASN A 36 9.41 -2.30 9.89
C ASN A 36 9.57 -1.71 11.30
N PRO A 37 10.45 -2.25 12.17
CA PRO A 37 10.54 -1.84 13.57
C PRO A 37 11.10 -0.43 13.78
N LEU A 38 11.78 0.15 12.79
CA LEU A 38 12.34 1.50 12.89
C LEU A 38 11.25 2.58 12.89
N CYS A 39 10.19 2.34 12.13
CA CYS A 39 9.07 3.26 11.97
C CYS A 39 7.80 2.77 12.66
N GLY A 40 7.73 1.47 12.98
CA GLY A 40 6.55 0.83 13.56
C GLY A 40 5.52 0.38 12.53
N ASP A 41 5.83 0.46 11.23
CA ASP A 41 4.90 0.11 10.15
C ASP A 41 4.60 -1.39 10.15
N LYS A 42 3.32 -1.73 10.00
CA LYS A 42 2.83 -3.10 9.86
C LYS A 42 2.04 -3.20 8.57
N LEU A 43 2.32 -4.24 7.80
CA LEU A 43 1.71 -4.48 6.49
C LEU A 43 1.29 -5.94 6.41
N VAL A 44 0.12 -6.17 5.83
CA VAL A 44 -0.36 -7.51 5.45
C VAL A 44 -0.65 -7.46 3.95
N VAL A 45 -0.05 -8.39 3.21
CA VAL A 45 -0.28 -8.52 1.76
C VAL A 45 -1.00 -9.83 1.51
N MET A 46 -2.08 -9.73 0.74
CA MET A 46 -2.94 -10.85 0.38
C MET A 46 -3.02 -10.92 -1.15
N SER A 47 -3.00 -12.13 -1.71
CA SER A 47 -3.12 -12.31 -3.16
C SER A 47 -3.84 -13.62 -3.49
N THR A 48 -4.42 -13.65 -4.68
CA THR A 48 -4.93 -14.84 -5.35
C THR A 48 -3.90 -15.34 -6.36
N ARG A 49 -3.96 -16.61 -6.74
CA ARG A 49 -3.17 -17.15 -7.86
C ARG A 49 -3.68 -16.62 -9.21
N TRP A 50 -2.72 -16.14 -10.02
CA TRP A 50 -2.91 -15.87 -11.45
C TRP A 50 -3.06 -17.18 -12.23
#